data_AF-A0A2E6G3C7-F1
#
_entry.id   AF-A0A2E6G3C7-F1
#
_cell.length_a   1.000
_cell.length_b   1.000
_cell.length_c   1.000
_cell.angle_alpha   90.00
_cell.angle_beta   90.00
_cell.angle_gamma   90.00
#
_symmetry.space_group_name_H-M   'P 1'
#
loop_
_entity.id
_entity.type
_entity.pdbx_description
1 polymer ?
#
loop_
_entity_poly.entity_id
_entity_poly.type
_entity_poly.pdbx_seq_one_letter_code
_entity_poly.pdbx_strand_id
1 'polypeptide(L)'
;MTNAHGVITASLAMVTGLAAQVQLSHVGTIDLTSTADPANPEFIGSAPAAIAWDGAVLYAAGANRTGSASDTGITRVASALQGGQPSPAFGVLSANAQFGYTGLDVDASALAAAWDNGVLAPEGIQLFDAAGNLRWSRSARG
;
A
#
# COMPACT_ATOMS: atom_id res chain seq x y z
N MET A 1 -66.47 42.40 3.67
CA MET A 1 -65.04 42.43 3.33
C MET A 1 -64.28 41.93 4.54
N THR A 2 -63.89 40.66 4.54
CA THR A 2 -63.13 40.04 5.64
C THR A 2 -62.02 39.23 4.99
N ASN A 3 -60.80 39.77 5.07
CA ASN A 3 -59.58 39.17 4.55
C ASN A 3 -59.15 38.06 5.52
N ALA A 4 -59.20 36.81 5.09
CA ALA A 4 -58.61 35.70 5.84
C ALA A 4 -57.16 35.51 5.38
N HIS A 5 -56.23 35.81 6.28
CA HIS A 5 -54.79 35.71 6.09
C HIS A 5 -54.39 34.24 5.97
N GLY A 6 -53.60 33.93 4.94
CA GLY A 6 -53.06 32.59 4.71
C GLY A 6 -52.04 32.21 5.78
N VAL A 7 -52.18 30.99 6.30
CA VAL A 7 -51.11 30.30 7.04
C VAL A 7 -50.52 29.28 6.09
N ILE A 8 -49.36 29.59 5.52
CA ILE A 8 -48.55 28.62 4.79
C ILE A 8 -47.72 27.88 5.84
N THR A 9 -48.15 26.68 6.22
CA THR A 9 -47.35 25.76 7.03
C THR A 9 -46.22 25.22 6.15
N ALA A 10 -45.03 25.80 6.26
CA ALA A 10 -43.83 25.21 5.67
C ALA A 10 -43.48 23.94 6.44
N SER A 11 -43.79 22.78 5.88
CA SER A 11 -43.30 21.50 6.38
C SER A 11 -41.79 21.39 6.12
N LEU A 12 -41.00 21.41 7.19
CA LEU A 12 -39.57 21.13 7.16
C LEU A 12 -39.37 19.64 6.82
N ALA A 13 -39.11 19.33 5.55
CA ALA A 13 -38.73 17.98 5.14
C ALA A 13 -37.35 17.67 5.73
N MET A 14 -37.32 16.90 6.83
CA MET A 14 -36.08 16.36 7.36
C MET A 14 -35.54 15.33 6.37
N VAL A 15 -34.51 15.71 5.61
CA VAL A 15 -33.73 14.77 4.81
C VAL A 15 -32.93 13.92 5.80
N THR A 16 -33.46 12.75 6.17
CA THR A 16 -32.68 11.73 6.87
C THR A 16 -31.67 11.16 5.88
N GLY A 17 -30.44 11.67 5.91
CA GLY A 17 -29.34 11.04 5.22
C GLY A 17 -29.14 9.63 5.79
N LEU A 18 -29.48 8.60 5.03
CA LEU A 18 -29.06 7.23 5.31
C LEU A 18 -27.52 7.21 5.18
N ALA A 19 -26.82 7.26 6.31
CA ALA A 19 -25.43 6.84 6.33
C ALA A 19 -25.43 5.34 6.04
N ALA A 20 -25.10 4.96 4.81
CA ALA A 20 -24.93 3.55 4.46
C ALA A 20 -23.90 2.93 5.40
N GLN A 21 -24.28 1.86 6.10
CA GLN A 21 -23.36 1.14 6.97
C GLN A 21 -22.32 0.46 6.09
N VAL A 22 -21.04 0.83 6.26
CA VAL A 22 -19.93 0.11 5.63
C VAL A 22 -19.76 -1.22 6.37
N GLN A 23 -19.99 -2.32 5.67
CA GLN A 23 -19.70 -3.66 6.19
C GLN A 23 -18.35 -4.11 5.63
N LEU A 24 -17.41 -4.38 6.53
CA LEU A 24 -16.13 -5.00 6.18
C LEU A 24 -16.21 -6.48 6.49
N SER A 25 -15.87 -7.32 5.51
CA SER A 25 -15.78 -8.77 5.65
C SER A 25 -14.35 -9.23 5.44
N HIS A 26 -13.87 -10.15 6.27
CA HIS A 26 -12.59 -10.81 6.05
C HIS A 26 -12.70 -11.74 4.84
N VAL A 27 -11.90 -11.49 3.79
CA VAL A 27 -11.92 -12.27 2.54
C VAL A 27 -10.83 -13.34 2.52
N GLY A 28 -9.74 -13.14 3.27
CA GLY A 28 -8.66 -14.11 3.38
C GLY A 28 -7.44 -13.53 4.12
N THR A 29 -6.51 -14.43 4.43
CA THR A 29 -5.22 -14.11 5.05
C THR A 29 -4.11 -14.53 4.10
N ILE A 30 -3.12 -13.65 3.94
CA ILE A 30 -1.92 -13.92 3.14
C ILE A 30 -0.76 -13.91 4.13
N ASP A 31 -0.02 -15.01 4.19
CA ASP A 31 1.12 -15.15 5.07
C ASP A 31 2.38 -14.55 4.42
N LEU A 32 3.05 -13.66 5.14
CA LEU A 32 4.27 -12.98 4.71
C LEU A 32 5.45 -13.28 5.64
N THR A 33 5.33 -14.23 6.59
CA THR A 33 6.38 -14.44 7.60
C THR A 33 7.74 -14.81 7.00
N SER A 34 7.76 -15.52 5.87
CA SER A 34 9.02 -15.91 5.21
C SER A 34 9.79 -14.71 4.66
N THR A 35 9.11 -13.59 4.37
CA THR A 35 9.69 -12.38 3.79
C THR A 35 10.56 -11.57 4.78
N ALA A 36 10.59 -11.97 6.06
CA ALA A 36 11.39 -11.35 7.10
C ALA A 36 12.70 -12.11 7.42
N ASP A 37 12.95 -13.26 6.81
CA ASP A 37 14.19 -14.02 6.95
C ASP A 37 15.17 -13.67 5.82
N PRO A 38 16.35 -13.10 6.12
CA PRO A 38 17.34 -12.70 5.12
C PRO A 38 17.94 -13.86 4.32
N ALA A 39 17.73 -15.12 4.73
CA ALA A 39 18.14 -16.29 3.96
C ALA A 39 17.18 -16.58 2.78
N ASN A 40 15.97 -16.03 2.79
CA ASN A 40 14.95 -16.31 1.79
C ASN A 40 15.03 -15.36 0.58
N PRO A 41 14.80 -15.85 -0.65
CA PRO A 41 14.85 -15.02 -1.85
C PRO A 41 13.76 -13.94 -1.88
N GLU A 42 12.65 -14.13 -1.18
CA GLU A 42 11.57 -13.15 -1.01
C GLU A 42 11.80 -12.13 0.11
N PHE A 43 13.00 -12.05 0.68
CA PHE A 43 13.31 -11.13 1.78
C PHE A 43 13.06 -9.67 1.36
N ILE A 44 12.21 -8.97 2.11
CA ILE A 44 11.86 -7.55 1.86
C ILE A 44 12.37 -6.60 2.94
N GLY A 45 13.10 -7.12 3.91
CA GLY A 45 13.47 -6.42 5.14
C GLY A 45 12.87 -7.12 6.36
N SER A 46 13.27 -6.68 7.56
CA SER A 46 12.87 -7.36 8.80
C SER A 46 11.39 -7.16 9.19
N ALA A 47 10.65 -6.27 8.51
CA ALA A 47 9.23 -6.05 8.77
C ALA A 47 8.51 -5.56 7.49
N PRO A 48 7.38 -6.16 7.10
CA PRO A 48 6.48 -5.59 6.10
C PRO A 48 6.00 -4.20 6.53
N ALA A 49 5.98 -3.24 5.59
CA ALA A 49 5.69 -1.83 5.87
C ALA A 49 4.69 -1.20 4.90
N ALA A 50 4.63 -1.67 3.65
CA ALA A 50 3.70 -1.16 2.64
C ALA A 50 3.10 -2.31 1.81
N ILE A 51 1.84 -2.14 1.41
CA ILE A 51 1.07 -3.13 0.65
C ILE A 51 0.31 -2.42 -0.47
N ALA A 52 0.29 -3.03 -1.66
CA ALA A 52 -0.62 -2.67 -2.75
C ALA A 52 -1.29 -3.92 -3.33
N TRP A 53 -2.51 -3.80 -3.83
CA TRP A 53 -3.32 -4.91 -4.33
C TRP A 53 -4.14 -4.49 -5.54
N ASP A 54 -4.04 -5.25 -6.64
CA ASP A 54 -4.77 -4.96 -7.89
C ASP A 54 -6.02 -5.85 -8.09
N GLY A 55 -6.36 -6.71 -7.13
CA GLY A 55 -7.43 -7.70 -7.27
C GLY A 55 -6.93 -9.14 -7.50
N ALA A 56 -5.70 -9.31 -7.98
CA ALA A 56 -5.11 -10.61 -8.27
C ALA A 56 -3.71 -10.79 -7.66
N VAL A 57 -2.89 -9.74 -7.66
CA VAL A 57 -1.51 -9.72 -7.20
C VAL A 57 -1.39 -8.77 -6.01
N LEU A 58 -0.79 -9.29 -4.93
CA LEU A 58 -0.41 -8.50 -3.76
C LEU A 58 1.05 -8.14 -3.89
N TYR A 59 1.37 -6.87 -3.72
CA TYR A 59 2.74 -6.40 -3.58
C TYR A 59 2.96 -6.05 -2.11
N ALA A 60 4.07 -6.54 -1.55
CA ALA A 60 4.49 -6.24 -0.19
C ALA A 60 5.91 -5.72 -0.22
N ALA A 61 6.13 -4.57 0.42
CA ALA A 61 7.44 -4.00 0.61
C ALA A 61 7.77 -3.86 2.09
N GLY A 62 9.04 -3.98 2.41
CA GLY A 62 9.50 -4.00 3.79
C GLY A 62 10.39 -2.84 4.17
N ALA A 63 10.52 -2.69 5.48
CA ALA A 63 11.45 -1.78 6.12
C ALA A 63 12.47 -2.56 6.95
N ASN A 64 13.65 -1.98 7.08
CA ASN A 64 14.68 -2.41 8.00
C ASN A 64 14.36 -1.87 9.39
N ARG A 65 14.04 -2.75 10.33
CA ARG A 65 13.77 -2.45 11.74
C ARG A 65 14.85 -3.01 12.66
N THR A 66 16.02 -3.33 12.10
CA THR A 66 17.19 -3.79 12.86
C THR A 66 18.03 -2.60 13.36
N GLY A 67 19.15 -2.88 14.04
CA GLY A 67 20.07 -1.88 14.57
C GLY A 67 21.17 -1.44 13.60
N SER A 68 21.25 -2.00 12.40
CA SER A 68 22.26 -1.69 11.38
C SER A 68 21.62 -1.54 10.01
N ALA A 69 22.37 -1.07 9.01
CA ALA A 69 21.89 -1.08 7.64
C ALA A 69 21.62 -2.52 7.17
N SER A 70 20.57 -2.70 6.37
CA SER A 70 20.15 -3.99 5.82
C SER A 70 19.34 -3.75 4.56
N ASP A 71 19.28 -4.77 3.71
CA ASP A 71 18.48 -4.72 2.50
C ASP A 71 16.98 -4.67 2.82
N THR A 72 16.27 -3.93 1.97
CA THR A 72 14.82 -3.81 1.91
C THR A 72 14.40 -4.01 0.47
N GLY A 73 13.21 -4.54 0.24
CA GLY A 73 12.77 -4.89 -1.11
C GLY A 73 11.26 -4.93 -1.23
N ILE A 74 10.83 -5.39 -2.39
CA ILE A 74 9.43 -5.61 -2.73
C ILE A 74 9.28 -7.04 -3.22
N THR A 75 8.32 -7.78 -2.68
CA THR A 75 7.89 -9.08 -3.21
C THR A 75 6.48 -8.97 -3.77
N ARG A 76 6.10 -9.92 -4.63
CA ARG A 76 4.72 -10.07 -5.10
C ARG A 76 4.20 -11.46 -4.79
N VAL A 77 2.91 -11.54 -4.47
CA VAL A 77 2.15 -12.76 -4.27
C VAL A 77 1.08 -12.82 -5.35
N ALA A 78 1.35 -13.57 -6.42
CA ALA A 78 0.37 -13.79 -7.48
C ALA A 78 -0.75 -14.70 -6.98
N SER A 79 -2.01 -14.41 -7.35
CA SER A 79 -3.19 -15.17 -6.90
C SER A 79 -3.28 -15.26 -5.38
N ALA A 80 -3.07 -14.14 -4.67
CA ALA A 80 -2.83 -14.17 -3.22
C ALA A 80 -4.00 -14.76 -2.41
N LEU A 81 -5.25 -14.53 -2.81
CA LEU A 81 -6.43 -15.13 -2.17
C LEU A 81 -6.63 -16.62 -2.51
N GLN A 82 -5.81 -17.19 -3.38
CA GLN A 82 -5.86 -18.59 -3.81
C GLN A 82 -4.66 -19.40 -3.28
N GLY A 83 -3.93 -18.87 -2.27
CA GLY A 83 -2.78 -19.53 -1.66
C GLY A 83 -1.45 -19.27 -2.37
N GLY A 84 -1.38 -18.23 -3.19
CA GLY A 84 -0.11 -17.76 -3.79
C GLY A 84 0.99 -17.56 -2.75
N GLN A 85 2.24 -17.75 -3.17
CA GLN A 85 3.43 -17.56 -2.33
C GLN A 85 4.21 -16.31 -2.76
N PRO A 86 4.96 -15.68 -1.83
CA PRO A 86 5.88 -14.61 -2.18
C PRO A 86 6.89 -15.04 -3.24
N SER A 87 7.10 -14.20 -4.25
CA SER A 87 8.15 -14.39 -5.24
C SER A 87 9.49 -13.81 -4.75
N PRO A 88 10.61 -14.10 -5.43
CA PRO A 88 11.86 -13.40 -5.16
C PRO A 88 11.67 -11.88 -5.16
N ALA A 89 12.37 -11.20 -4.26
CA ALA A 89 12.27 -9.76 -4.09
C ALA A 89 12.89 -9.02 -5.30
N PHE A 90 12.34 -7.84 -5.60
CA PHE A 90 12.86 -6.88 -6.56
C PHE A 90 12.90 -5.49 -5.93
N GLY A 91 13.47 -4.51 -6.62
CA GLY A 91 13.68 -3.17 -6.05
C GLY A 91 14.56 -3.20 -4.79
N VAL A 92 15.53 -4.11 -4.71
CA VAL A 92 16.31 -4.27 -3.50
C VAL A 92 17.23 -3.07 -3.29
N LEU A 93 17.12 -2.41 -2.14
CA LEU A 93 17.91 -1.27 -1.72
C LEU A 93 18.37 -1.42 -0.28
N SER A 94 19.61 -1.02 0.00
CA SER A 94 20.16 -1.01 1.35
C SER A 94 19.64 0.20 2.13
N ALA A 95 18.88 -0.05 3.19
CA ALA A 95 18.29 0.97 4.04
C ALA A 95 19.01 1.04 5.39
N ASN A 96 19.19 2.26 5.88
CA ASN A 96 19.62 2.56 7.24
C ASN A 96 18.68 1.90 8.26
N ALA A 97 19.14 1.78 9.50
CA ALA A 97 18.32 1.28 10.59
C ALA A 97 17.04 2.13 10.71
N GLN A 98 15.89 1.46 10.83
CA GLN A 98 14.54 2.06 10.94
C GLN A 98 13.97 2.68 9.65
N PHE A 99 14.57 2.40 8.50
CA PHE A 99 14.18 2.96 7.20
C PHE A 99 13.83 1.87 6.18
N GLY A 100 13.39 2.26 4.97
CA GLY A 100 13.01 1.33 3.90
C GLY A 100 11.80 1.81 3.11
N TYR A 101 11.04 0.88 2.55
CA TYR A 101 9.82 1.21 1.81
C TYR A 101 8.71 1.70 2.76
N THR A 102 8.06 2.79 2.37
CA THR A 102 7.04 3.50 3.15
C THR A 102 5.67 3.52 2.47
N GLY A 103 5.62 3.30 1.16
CA GLY A 103 4.39 3.30 0.39
C GLY A 103 4.50 2.50 -0.89
N LEU A 104 3.39 1.88 -1.27
CA LEU A 104 3.18 1.23 -2.56
C LEU A 104 1.82 1.68 -3.11
N ASP A 105 1.75 1.84 -4.42
CA ASP A 105 0.47 1.96 -5.14
C ASP A 105 0.59 1.23 -6.48
N VAL A 106 -0.50 0.61 -6.93
CA VAL A 106 -0.49 -0.25 -8.12
C VAL A 106 -1.66 0.10 -9.03
N ASP A 107 -1.37 0.17 -10.33
CA ASP A 107 -2.37 0.19 -11.38
C ASP A 107 -2.17 -0.99 -12.34
N ALA A 108 -2.99 -1.06 -13.39
CA ALA A 108 -2.94 -2.16 -14.36
C ALA A 108 -1.60 -2.30 -15.12
N SER A 109 -0.71 -1.30 -15.05
CA SER A 109 0.48 -1.16 -15.89
C SER A 109 1.79 -0.98 -15.12
N ALA A 110 1.72 -0.57 -13.86
CA ALA A 110 2.87 -0.16 -13.08
C ALA A 110 2.64 -0.27 -11.56
N LEU A 111 3.76 -0.36 -10.84
CA LEU A 111 3.83 -0.27 -9.39
C LEU A 111 4.65 0.96 -9.02
N ALA A 112 4.04 1.92 -8.34
CA ALA A 112 4.74 3.02 -7.69
C ALA A 112 5.22 2.60 -6.29
N ALA A 113 6.41 3.03 -5.91
CA ALA A 113 6.97 2.79 -4.60
C ALA A 113 7.63 4.05 -4.03
N ALA A 114 7.46 4.24 -2.73
CA ALA A 114 8.14 5.27 -1.95
C ALA A 114 9.15 4.61 -1.01
N TRP A 115 10.39 5.11 -1.02
CA TRP A 115 11.49 4.62 -0.21
C TRP A 115 12.13 5.76 0.57
N ASP A 116 12.28 5.59 1.89
CA ASP A 116 12.98 6.55 2.74
C ASP A 116 14.25 5.91 3.30
N ASN A 117 15.32 6.68 3.36
CA ASN A 117 16.58 6.30 4.01
C ASN A 117 17.01 7.30 5.10
N GLY A 118 16.08 8.19 5.48
CA GLY A 118 16.30 9.30 6.41
C GLY A 118 16.84 10.56 5.76
N VAL A 119 17.16 10.51 4.47
CA VAL A 119 17.75 11.59 3.69
C VAL A 119 17.17 11.60 2.28
N LEU A 120 17.31 12.72 1.57
CA LEU A 120 16.96 12.80 0.15
C LEU A 120 17.78 11.77 -0.62
N ALA A 121 17.11 10.83 -1.29
CA ALA A 121 17.75 9.76 -2.04
C ALA A 121 17.21 9.72 -3.49
N PRO A 122 18.04 9.47 -4.51
CA PRO A 122 17.60 9.30 -5.91
C PRO A 122 16.50 8.25 -6.11
N GLU A 123 16.42 7.29 -5.20
CA GLU A 123 15.46 6.18 -5.18
C GLU A 123 14.20 6.52 -4.37
N GLY A 124 14.03 7.76 -3.91
CA GLY A 124 12.96 8.12 -2.99
C GLY A 124 11.55 7.87 -3.51
N ILE A 125 11.33 8.07 -4.82
CA ILE A 125 10.14 7.59 -5.54
C ILE A 125 10.59 6.77 -6.74
N GLN A 126 9.99 5.59 -6.92
CA GLN A 126 10.29 4.67 -8.00
C GLN A 126 9.00 4.24 -8.70
N LEU A 127 9.10 3.96 -9.99
CA LEU A 127 8.04 3.28 -10.75
C LEU A 127 8.61 2.02 -11.39
N PHE A 128 7.96 0.90 -11.15
CA PHE A 128 8.28 -0.40 -11.72
C PHE A 128 7.22 -0.81 -12.75
N ASP A 129 7.60 -1.62 -13.74
CA ASP A 129 6.64 -2.35 -14.56
C ASP A 129 6.05 -3.56 -13.81
N ALA A 130 5.04 -4.21 -14.41
CA ALA A 130 4.43 -5.41 -13.83
C ALA A 130 5.40 -6.59 -13.65
N ALA A 131 6.53 -6.60 -14.38
CA ALA A 131 7.56 -7.63 -14.23
C ALA A 131 8.50 -7.33 -13.05
N GLY A 132 8.48 -6.11 -12.49
CA GLY A 132 9.35 -5.65 -11.40
C GLY A 132 10.58 -4.89 -11.89
N ASN A 133 10.66 -4.53 -13.18
CA ASN A 133 11.77 -3.74 -13.71
C ASN A 133 11.55 -2.26 -13.44
N LEU A 134 12.59 -1.58 -12.97
CA LEU A 134 12.56 -0.14 -12.74
C LEU A 134 12.38 0.60 -14.08
N ARG A 135 11.36 1.45 -14.17
CA ARG A 135 11.11 2.34 -15.31
C ARG A 135 11.76 3.70 -15.11
N TRP A 136 11.58 4.28 -13.93
CA TRP A 136 12.23 5.54 -13.54
C TRP A 136 12.31 5.66 -12.02
N SER A 137 13.21 6.50 -11.54
CA SER A 137 13.29 6.94 -10.15
C SER A 137 13.46 8.46 -10.07
N ARG A 138 13.09 9.04 -8.93
CA ARG A 138 13.22 10.47 -8.66
C ARG A 138 13.66 10.72 -7.23
N SER A 139 14.57 11.69 -7.08
CA SER A 139 15.04 12.14 -5.77
C SER A 139 13.89 12.63 -4.90
N ALA A 140 13.69 11.98 -3.76
CA ALA A 140 12.70 12.36 -2.75
C ALA A 140 13.08 11.75 -1.39
N ARG A 141 12.27 12.06 -0.37
CA ARG A 141 12.10 11.20 0.79
C ARG A 141 10.72 10.57 0.68
N GLY A 142 10.67 9.24 0.71
CA GLY A 142 9.43 8.48 0.70
C GLY A 142 8.68 8.55 2.02
#